data_AF-A0A937ASL4-F1
#
_entry.id   AF-A0A937ASL4-F1
#
_cell.length_a   1.000
_cell.length_b   1.000
_cell.length_c   1.000
_cell.angle_alpha   90.00
_cell.angle_beta   90.00
_cell.angle_gamma   90.00
#
_symmetry.space_group_name_H-M   'P 1'
#
loop_
_entity.id
_entity.type
_entity.pdbx_description
1 polymer ?
#
loop_
_entity_poly.entity_id
_entity_poly.type
_entity_poly.pdbx_seq_one_letter_code
_entity_poly.pdbx_strand_id
1 'polypeptide(L)'
;MTTRIMAAVEHFTGDGEQLQAFEAEFGVSDKNGRPRKIYDHTTGKVDASVVKSWESYDLGKFVQRNASKLLHQLNDKVHVYVGAVDNFLLNEAVTAFAQKAATAKVPVITELIPGADHWSIWSEAFTKRVVAEIDAKVK
;
A
#
# COMPACT_ATOMS: atom_id res chain seq x y z
N MET A 1 -7.40 13.55 -10.61
CA MET A 1 -8.28 12.41 -10.96
C MET A 1 -8.72 11.75 -9.66
N THR A 2 -10.01 11.43 -9.48
CA THR A 2 -10.51 10.76 -8.24
C THR A 2 -10.62 9.25 -8.45
N THR A 3 -10.68 8.48 -7.37
CA THR A 3 -10.91 7.01 -7.41
C THR A 3 -12.22 6.64 -8.10
N ARG A 4 -13.27 7.48 -7.98
CA ARG A 4 -14.53 7.32 -8.73
C ARG A 4 -14.33 7.45 -10.24
N ILE A 5 -13.55 8.44 -10.69
CA ILE A 5 -13.25 8.61 -12.12
C ILE A 5 -12.44 7.42 -12.63
N MET A 6 -11.43 6.99 -11.88
CA MET A 6 -10.64 5.80 -12.26
C MET A 6 -11.51 4.55 -12.38
N ALA A 7 -12.36 4.28 -11.40
CA ALA A 7 -13.26 3.15 -11.48
C ALA A 7 -14.19 3.23 -12.70
N ALA A 8 -14.71 4.41 -13.04
CA ALA A 8 -15.56 4.58 -14.21
C ALA A 8 -14.79 4.35 -15.53
N VAL A 9 -13.55 4.85 -15.62
CA VAL A 9 -12.66 4.60 -16.77
C VAL A 9 -12.39 3.11 -16.89
N GLU A 10 -11.96 2.46 -15.82
CA GLU A 10 -11.67 1.02 -15.77
C GLU A 10 -12.89 0.17 -16.17
N HIS A 11 -14.09 0.48 -15.65
CA HIS A 11 -15.32 -0.21 -16.08
C HIS A 11 -15.65 0.00 -17.57
N PHE A 12 -15.19 1.09 -18.18
CA PHE A 12 -15.42 1.38 -19.59
C PHE A 12 -14.35 0.79 -20.51
N THR A 13 -13.07 0.88 -20.12
CA THR A 13 -11.93 0.47 -20.94
C THR A 13 -11.69 -1.04 -20.91
N GLY A 14 -12.12 -1.73 -19.85
CA GLY A 14 -12.06 -3.18 -19.72
C GLY A 14 -11.34 -3.65 -18.45
N ASP A 15 -11.11 -4.96 -18.39
CA ASP A 15 -10.52 -5.62 -17.22
C ASP A 15 -9.01 -5.38 -17.12
N GLY A 16 -8.46 -5.44 -15.90
CA GLY A 16 -7.02 -5.54 -15.67
C GLY A 16 -6.29 -4.23 -15.34
N GLU A 17 -7.02 -3.13 -15.15
CA GLU A 17 -6.46 -1.91 -14.55
C GLU A 17 -6.27 -2.08 -13.03
N GLN A 18 -5.73 -1.04 -12.38
CA GLN A 18 -5.26 -1.09 -10.99
C GLN A 18 -6.30 -1.59 -9.97
N LEU A 19 -7.57 -1.18 -10.03
CA LEU A 19 -8.53 -1.51 -8.97
C LEU A 19 -8.92 -2.98 -9.00
N GLN A 20 -9.33 -3.49 -10.16
CA GLN A 20 -9.68 -4.90 -10.33
C GLN A 20 -8.46 -5.81 -10.23
N ALA A 21 -7.27 -5.36 -10.61
CA ALA A 21 -6.04 -6.12 -10.42
C ALA A 21 -5.74 -6.35 -8.94
N PHE A 22 -5.89 -5.32 -8.09
CA PHE A 22 -5.74 -5.49 -6.64
C PHE A 22 -6.81 -6.41 -6.06
N GLU A 23 -8.05 -6.30 -6.53
CA GLU A 23 -9.14 -7.21 -6.14
C GLU A 23 -8.87 -8.66 -6.55
N ALA A 24 -8.22 -8.87 -7.70
CA ALA A 24 -7.83 -10.19 -8.18
C ALA A 24 -6.69 -10.78 -7.36
N GLU A 25 -5.68 -9.97 -7.05
CA GLU A 25 -4.45 -10.42 -6.38
C GLU A 25 -4.65 -10.69 -4.88
N PHE A 26 -5.33 -9.78 -4.18
CA PHE A 26 -5.46 -9.82 -2.72
C PHE A 26 -6.81 -10.36 -2.24
N GLY A 27 -7.79 -10.39 -3.13
CA GLY A 27 -9.16 -10.74 -2.83
C GLY A 27 -9.49 -12.22 -3.00
N VAL A 28 -10.77 -12.44 -3.24
CA VAL A 28 -11.34 -13.76 -3.51
C VAL A 28 -12.24 -13.66 -4.74
N SER A 29 -12.34 -14.74 -5.50
CA SER A 29 -13.23 -14.78 -6.66
C SER A 29 -14.70 -14.88 -6.25
N ASP A 30 -15.58 -14.35 -7.09
CA ASP A 30 -17.02 -14.53 -7.03
C ASP A 30 -17.41 -15.87 -7.66
N LYS A 31 -18.73 -16.16 -7.66
CA LYS A 31 -19.28 -17.40 -8.23
C LYS A 31 -19.01 -17.58 -9.73
N ASN A 32 -18.62 -16.53 -10.45
CA ASN A 32 -18.33 -16.53 -11.87
C ASN A 32 -16.82 -16.52 -12.14
N GLY A 33 -15.98 -16.65 -11.11
CA GLY A 33 -14.52 -16.60 -11.23
C GLY A 33 -13.95 -15.19 -11.39
N ARG A 34 -14.75 -14.13 -11.17
CA ARG A 34 -14.28 -12.74 -11.24
C ARG A 34 -13.86 -12.22 -9.87
N PRO A 35 -12.93 -11.27 -9.76
CA PRO A 35 -12.57 -10.68 -8.47
C PRO A 35 -13.80 -10.10 -7.76
N ARG A 36 -13.97 -10.42 -6.47
CA ARG A 36 -14.98 -9.76 -5.63
C ARG A 36 -14.51 -8.35 -5.29
N LYS A 37 -15.40 -7.39 -5.51
CA LYS A 37 -15.10 -5.99 -5.23
C LYS A 37 -14.97 -5.74 -3.73
N ILE A 38 -13.93 -5.02 -3.31
CA ILE A 38 -13.73 -4.67 -1.90
C ILE A 38 -14.68 -3.54 -1.46
N TYR A 39 -15.12 -2.72 -2.42
CA TYR A 39 -16.19 -1.75 -2.24
C TYR A 39 -17.01 -1.57 -3.53
N ASP A 40 -18.21 -1.07 -3.39
CA ASP A 40 -19.03 -0.65 -4.53
C ASP A 40 -18.48 0.66 -5.11
N HIS A 41 -17.97 0.63 -6.34
CA HIS A 41 -17.34 1.79 -6.99
C HIS A 41 -18.31 2.97 -7.24
N THR A 42 -19.62 2.74 -7.19
CA THR A 42 -20.65 3.76 -7.34
C THR A 42 -21.06 4.34 -5.98
N THR A 43 -21.41 3.47 -5.02
CA THR A 43 -21.97 3.88 -3.73
C THR A 43 -20.91 4.12 -2.65
N GLY A 44 -19.71 3.60 -2.82
CA GLY A 44 -18.64 3.62 -1.82
C GLY A 44 -18.82 2.60 -0.69
N LYS A 45 -19.86 1.76 -0.75
CA LYS A 45 -20.12 0.77 0.30
C LYS A 45 -19.05 -0.30 0.32
N VAL A 46 -18.33 -0.42 1.43
CA VAL A 46 -17.28 -1.43 1.63
C VAL A 46 -17.88 -2.79 1.98
N ASP A 47 -17.36 -3.87 1.37
CA ASP A 47 -17.67 -5.24 1.73
C ASP A 47 -16.66 -5.75 2.77
N ALA A 48 -17.08 -5.75 4.04
CA ALA A 48 -16.24 -6.17 5.16
C ALA A 48 -15.74 -7.62 5.04
N SER A 49 -16.48 -8.50 4.35
CA SER A 49 -16.06 -9.88 4.15
C SER A 49 -14.89 -9.99 3.16
N VAL A 50 -14.84 -9.11 2.15
CA VAL A 50 -13.71 -9.01 1.22
C VAL A 50 -12.54 -8.34 1.90
N VAL A 51 -12.75 -7.25 2.65
CA VAL A 51 -11.68 -6.63 3.45
C VAL A 51 -11.00 -7.65 4.37
N LYS A 52 -11.80 -8.55 4.98
CA LYS A 52 -11.27 -9.62 5.83
C LYS A 52 -10.40 -10.61 5.06
N SER A 53 -10.71 -10.92 3.79
CA SER A 53 -9.88 -11.84 3.00
C SER A 53 -8.52 -11.24 2.64
N TRP A 54 -8.41 -9.91 2.55
CA TRP A 54 -7.14 -9.22 2.27
C TRP A 54 -6.21 -9.15 3.49
N GLU A 55 -6.70 -9.49 4.68
CA GLU A 55 -5.95 -9.38 5.93
C GLU A 55 -4.64 -10.20 5.95
N SER A 56 -4.55 -11.27 5.16
CA SER A 56 -3.32 -12.05 4.99
C SER A 56 -2.17 -11.23 4.41
N TYR A 57 -2.47 -10.14 3.69
CA TYR A 57 -1.51 -9.26 3.03
C TYR A 57 -1.23 -7.95 3.80
N ASP A 58 -1.86 -7.73 4.97
CA ASP A 58 -1.60 -6.54 5.79
C ASP A 58 -0.21 -6.63 6.45
N LEU A 59 0.75 -5.85 5.91
CA LEU A 59 2.12 -5.77 6.41
C LEU A 59 2.21 -5.38 7.90
N GLY A 60 1.32 -4.51 8.37
CA GLY A 60 1.34 -4.09 9.77
C GLY A 60 0.89 -5.21 10.70
N LYS A 61 -0.12 -5.98 10.31
CA LYS A 61 -0.51 -7.20 11.04
C LYS A 61 0.56 -8.27 10.96
N PHE A 62 1.22 -8.42 9.81
CA PHE A 62 2.36 -9.31 9.67
C PHE A 62 3.48 -8.93 10.65
N VAL A 63 3.84 -7.65 10.73
CA VAL A 63 4.85 -7.14 11.67
C VAL A 63 4.47 -7.42 13.12
N GLN A 64 3.23 -7.11 13.51
CA GLN A 64 2.75 -7.35 14.87
C GLN A 64 2.79 -8.83 15.26
N ARG A 65 2.35 -9.72 14.37
CA ARG A 65 2.33 -11.18 14.61
C ARG A 65 3.73 -11.77 14.73
N ASN A 66 4.74 -11.17 14.09
CA ASN A 66 6.09 -11.70 13.97
C ASN A 66 7.14 -10.85 14.72
N ALA A 67 6.70 -9.99 15.65
CA ALA A 67 7.54 -8.95 16.24
C ALA A 67 8.87 -9.45 16.82
N SER A 68 8.84 -10.56 17.59
CA SER A 68 10.04 -11.13 18.22
C SER A 68 11.11 -11.55 17.21
N LYS A 69 10.70 -12.09 16.06
CA LYS A 69 11.61 -12.49 14.98
C LYS A 69 12.11 -11.26 14.22
N LEU A 70 11.19 -10.35 13.88
CA LEU A 70 11.49 -9.21 13.00
C LEU A 70 12.30 -8.11 13.68
N LEU A 71 12.17 -7.94 14.99
CA LEU A 71 12.95 -6.99 15.78
C LEU A 71 14.45 -7.09 15.48
N HIS A 72 14.97 -8.32 15.42
CA HIS A 72 16.38 -8.56 15.16
C HIS A 72 16.74 -8.58 13.66
N GLN A 73 15.76 -8.78 12.79
CA GLN A 73 16.00 -8.97 11.36
C GLN A 73 15.93 -7.68 10.55
N LEU A 74 15.09 -6.72 10.95
CA LEU A 74 14.71 -5.58 10.12
C LEU A 74 15.46 -4.28 10.42
N ASN A 75 16.35 -4.27 11.41
CA ASN A 75 17.09 -3.07 11.78
C ASN A 75 17.82 -2.47 10.56
N ASP A 76 17.45 -1.25 10.18
CA ASP A 76 17.94 -0.49 9.02
C ASP A 76 17.81 -1.19 7.65
N LYS A 77 16.83 -2.10 7.48
CA LYS A 77 16.62 -2.85 6.23
C LYS A 77 15.35 -2.51 5.47
N VAL A 78 14.35 -1.95 6.15
CA VAL A 78 13.05 -1.63 5.54
C VAL A 78 12.83 -0.14 5.62
N HIS A 79 12.73 0.50 4.45
CA HIS A 79 12.36 1.89 4.31
C HIS A 79 11.16 1.99 3.36
N VAL A 80 10.06 2.58 3.83
CA VAL A 80 8.83 2.79 3.05
C VAL A 80 8.62 4.29 2.88
N TYR A 81 8.54 4.76 1.64
CA TYR A 81 8.30 6.16 1.30
C TYR A 81 6.93 6.31 0.67
N VAL A 82 6.28 7.45 0.89
CA VAL A 82 5.01 7.81 0.25
C VAL A 82 4.85 9.32 0.14
N GLY A 83 4.12 9.80 -0.85
CA GLY A 83 3.77 11.22 -0.93
C GLY A 83 2.85 11.61 0.23
N ALA A 84 3.10 12.73 0.90
CA ALA A 84 2.27 13.17 2.03
C ALA A 84 0.84 13.57 1.61
N VAL A 85 0.61 13.83 0.31
CA VAL A 85 -0.69 14.16 -0.27
C VAL A 85 -1.05 13.19 -1.42
N ASP A 86 -0.74 11.91 -1.23
CA ASP A 86 -0.99 10.85 -2.21
C ASP A 86 -2.45 10.78 -2.68
N ASN A 87 -2.66 10.71 -4.00
CA ASN A 87 -4.00 10.79 -4.61
C ASN A 87 -4.87 9.55 -4.32
N PHE A 88 -4.25 8.46 -3.86
CA PHE A 88 -4.88 7.18 -3.54
C PHE A 88 -4.93 6.90 -2.05
N LEU A 89 -4.60 7.90 -1.22
CA LEU A 89 -4.56 7.79 0.24
C LEU A 89 -3.56 6.74 0.74
N LEU A 90 -2.50 6.43 -0.04
CA LEU A 90 -1.46 5.51 0.42
C LEU A 90 -0.69 6.05 1.63
N ASN A 91 -0.68 7.37 1.82
CA ASN A 91 -0.15 8.02 3.03
C ASN A 91 -0.85 7.54 4.31
N GLU A 92 -2.15 7.27 4.25
CA GLU A 92 -2.91 6.72 5.39
C GLU A 92 -2.49 5.28 5.68
N ALA A 93 -2.31 4.47 4.63
CA ALA A 93 -1.87 3.09 4.76
C ALA A 93 -0.45 2.98 5.35
N VAL A 94 0.49 3.82 4.90
CA VAL A 94 1.86 3.88 5.44
C VAL A 94 1.87 4.41 6.87
N THR A 95 1.04 5.40 7.19
CA THR A 95 0.89 5.90 8.57
C THR A 95 0.38 4.79 9.51
N ALA A 96 -0.64 4.04 9.08
CA ALA A 96 -1.15 2.91 9.86
C ALA A 96 -0.11 1.80 10.02
N PHE A 97 0.70 1.53 8.99
CA PHE A 97 1.83 0.59 9.08
C PHE A 97 2.88 1.05 10.09
N ALA A 98 3.29 2.33 10.03
CA ALA A 98 4.26 2.92 10.96
C ALA A 98 3.80 2.77 12.42
N GLN A 99 2.53 3.08 12.70
CA GLN A 99 1.94 2.95 14.03
C GLN A 99 1.94 1.49 14.53
N LYS A 100 1.56 0.53 13.66
CA LYS A 100 1.56 -0.90 14.02
C LYS A 100 2.97 -1.41 14.29
N ALA A 101 3.95 -1.01 13.48
CA ALA A 101 5.34 -1.40 13.65
C ALA A 101 5.97 -0.79 14.92
N ALA A 102 5.71 0.49 15.19
CA ALA A 102 6.13 1.15 16.42
C ALA A 102 5.54 0.49 17.67
N THR A 103 4.24 0.15 17.63
CA THR A 103 3.57 -0.61 18.70
C THR A 103 4.24 -1.97 18.94
N ALA A 104 4.62 -2.66 17.86
CA ALA A 104 5.36 -3.92 17.91
C ALA A 104 6.84 -3.76 18.27
N LYS A 105 7.34 -2.52 18.39
CA LYS A 105 8.75 -2.16 18.57
C LYS A 105 9.67 -2.71 17.46
N VAL A 106 9.14 -2.97 16.28
CA VAL A 106 9.93 -3.46 15.14
C VAL A 106 10.50 -2.27 14.38
N PRO A 107 11.83 -2.17 14.20
CA PRO A 107 12.44 -1.04 13.54
C PRO A 107 12.16 -1.11 12.03
N VAL A 108 11.34 -0.16 11.57
CA VAL A 108 11.11 0.13 10.15
C VAL A 108 11.19 1.63 9.97
N ILE A 109 11.67 2.08 8.82
CA ILE A 109 11.71 3.49 8.48
C ILE A 109 10.50 3.78 7.58
N THR A 110 9.72 4.80 7.92
CA THR A 110 8.59 5.26 7.12
C THR A 110 8.68 6.77 6.94
N GLU A 111 8.60 7.25 5.70
CA GLU A 111 8.75 8.67 5.37
C GLU A 111 7.57 9.17 4.51
N LEU A 112 6.94 10.25 4.96
CA LEU A 112 5.95 10.99 4.19
C LEU A 112 6.65 12.17 3.51
N ILE A 113 6.72 12.17 2.19
CA ILE A 113 7.40 13.19 1.40
C ILE A 113 6.52 14.44 1.29
N PRO A 114 6.89 15.58 1.89
CA PRO A 114 6.01 16.75 1.96
C PRO A 114 5.62 17.29 0.59
N GLY A 115 4.34 17.59 0.40
CA GLY A 115 3.81 18.17 -0.83
C GLY A 115 3.79 17.26 -2.06
N ALA A 116 4.35 16.04 -1.95
CA ALA A 116 4.32 15.06 -3.02
C ALA A 116 3.03 14.25 -3.00
N ASP A 117 2.49 14.01 -4.18
CA ASP A 117 1.42 13.06 -4.45
C ASP A 117 1.98 11.77 -5.08
N HIS A 118 1.11 10.90 -5.60
CA HIS A 118 1.52 9.61 -6.15
C HIS A 118 2.49 9.72 -7.33
N TRP A 119 2.37 10.81 -8.09
CA TRP A 119 3.11 11.02 -9.33
C TRP A 119 4.37 11.85 -9.11
N SER A 120 4.27 12.88 -8.26
CA SER A 120 5.33 13.87 -8.03
C SER A 120 6.40 13.42 -7.04
N ILE A 121 6.19 12.31 -6.31
CA ILE A 121 7.21 11.76 -5.39
C ILE A 121 8.53 11.44 -6.12
N TRP A 122 8.47 11.03 -7.38
CA TRP A 122 9.63 10.59 -8.18
C TRP A 122 10.48 11.72 -8.77
N SER A 123 10.65 12.82 -8.04
CA SER A 123 11.58 13.88 -8.44
C SER A 123 13.01 13.33 -8.63
N GLU A 124 13.80 13.97 -9.48
CA GLU A 124 15.19 13.56 -9.72
C GLU A 124 16.00 13.56 -8.41
N ALA A 125 15.80 14.57 -7.56
CA ALA A 125 16.47 14.68 -6.27
C ALA A 125 16.10 13.52 -5.33
N PHE A 126 14.81 13.19 -5.21
CA PHE A 126 14.35 12.07 -4.40
C PHE A 126 14.90 10.74 -4.92
N THR A 127 14.83 10.51 -6.23
CA THR A 127 15.33 9.28 -6.86
C THR A 127 16.83 9.10 -6.63
N LYS A 128 17.63 10.16 -6.82
CA LYS A 128 19.08 10.14 -6.52
C LYS A 128 19.37 9.82 -5.06
N ARG A 129 18.58 10.38 -4.13
CA ARG A 129 18.69 10.10 -2.69
C ARG A 129 18.44 8.62 -2.40
N VAL A 130 17.33 8.06 -2.88
CA VAL A 130 16.97 6.64 -2.66
C VAL A 130 18.03 5.70 -3.24
N VAL A 131 18.54 5.97 -4.45
CA VAL A 131 19.62 5.19 -5.04
C VAL A 131 20.88 5.24 -4.18
N ALA A 132 21.28 6.43 -3.71
CA ALA A 132 22.44 6.56 -2.84
C ALA A 132 22.27 5.84 -1.49
N GLU A 133 21.06 5.83 -0.92
CA GLU A 133 20.73 5.07 0.30
C GLU A 133 20.87 3.56 0.06
N ILE A 134 20.40 3.04 -1.07
CA ILE A 134 20.54 1.63 -1.45
C ILE A 134 22.02 1.29 -1.67
N ASP A 135 22.76 2.09 -2.44
CA ASP A 135 24.18 1.86 -2.75
C ASP A 135 25.05 1.84 -1.48
N ALA A 136 24.70 2.64 -0.48
CA ALA A 136 25.39 2.64 0.81
C ALA A 136 25.18 1.35 1.62
N LYS A 137 24.16 0.55 1.32
CA LYS A 137 23.84 -0.71 2.01
C LYS A 137 24.38 -1.97 1.31
N VAL A 138 24.76 -1.87 0.04
CA VAL A 138 25.20 -3.01 -0.79
C VAL A 138 26.73 -3.20 -0.77
N LYS A 139 27.49 -2.25 -0.21
CA LYS A 139 28.95 -2.35 -0.02
C LYS A 139 29.32 -3.27 1.15
#